data_AF-A0A928QK87-F1
#
_entry.id   AF-A0A928QK87-F1
#
_cell.length_a   1.000
_cell.length_b   1.000
_cell.length_c   1.000
_cell.angle_alpha   90.00
_cell.angle_beta   90.00
_cell.angle_gamma   90.00
#
_symmetry.space_group_name_H-M   'P 1'
#
loop_
_entity.id
_entity.type
_entity.pdbx_description
1 polymer ?
#
loop_
_entity_poly.entity_id
_entity_poly.type
_entity_poly.pdbx_seq_one_letter_code
_entity_poly.pdbx_strand_id
1 'polypeptide(L)'
;MFAAFLKANTERGPTIPKEGDLYKIIQCHGRTFEIRYGFYDELDRLHEYAEPIEIYPDFIKEPQHTDDGTPFTTAIQAPCAHFIGRKDENSTCEDCIFYRRCEELLGICTCPENKKA
;
A
#
# COMPACT_ATOMS: atom_id res chain seq x y z
N MET A 1 -28.39 14.57 -11.44
CA MET A 1 -27.85 14.58 -10.06
C MET A 1 -26.49 13.88 -10.04
N PHE A 2 -25.43 14.50 -10.57
CA PHE A 2 -24.06 13.97 -10.47
C PHE A 2 -23.07 15.13 -10.48
N ALA A 3 -22.88 15.79 -9.34
CA ALA A 3 -21.83 16.79 -9.13
C ALA A 3 -21.61 17.00 -7.64
N ALA A 4 -20.96 16.05 -6.97
CA ALA A 4 -20.54 16.24 -5.56
C ALA A 4 -19.39 15.29 -5.16
N PHE A 5 -18.38 15.08 -6.02
CA PHE A 5 -17.25 14.18 -5.66
C PHE A 5 -15.85 14.70 -5.96
N LEU A 6 -15.69 16.02 -6.14
CA LEU A 6 -14.38 16.64 -6.31
C LEU A 6 -14.34 17.98 -5.58
N LYS A 7 -14.21 17.94 -4.24
CA LYS A 7 -13.73 19.08 -3.45
C LYS A 7 -13.16 18.59 -2.12
N ALA A 8 -11.99 17.98 -2.21
CA ALA A 8 -11.07 17.83 -1.07
C ALA A 8 -9.65 18.13 -1.52
N ASN A 9 -9.47 19.23 -2.25
CA ASN A 9 -8.18 19.91 -2.38
C ASN A 9 -8.37 21.29 -1.77
N THR A 10 -8.24 21.37 -0.45
CA THR A 10 -8.11 22.66 0.25
C THR A 10 -6.80 22.62 1.00
N GLU A 11 -5.81 23.24 0.38
CA GLU A 11 -4.63 23.91 0.94
C GLU A 11 -4.44 23.75 2.46
N ARG A 12 -3.37 23.06 2.85
CA ARG A 12 -2.71 23.25 4.14
C ARG A 12 -1.23 23.51 3.85
N GLY A 13 -0.66 24.58 4.41
CA GLY A 13 0.80 24.74 4.50
C GLY A 13 1.43 23.56 5.27
N PRO A 14 2.77 23.50 5.46
CA PRO A 14 3.42 22.33 6.03
C PRO A 14 3.13 22.25 7.54
N THR A 15 1.94 21.77 7.89
CA THR A 15 1.62 21.25 9.20
C THR A 15 2.25 19.87 9.28
N ILE A 16 3.14 19.67 10.25
CA ILE A 16 3.67 18.34 10.58
C ILE A 16 2.44 17.42 10.76
N PRO A 17 2.37 16.31 10.00
CA PRO A 17 1.22 15.41 10.07
C PRO A 17 1.08 14.82 11.48
N LYS A 18 -0.17 14.56 11.89
CA LYS A 18 -0.47 13.87 13.15
C LYS A 18 -0.87 12.43 12.87
N GLU A 19 -0.65 11.56 13.85
CA GLU A 19 -1.17 10.20 13.79
C GLU A 19 -2.70 10.21 13.53
N GLY A 20 -3.12 9.40 12.55
CA GLY A 20 -4.49 9.31 12.07
C GLY A 20 -4.85 10.27 10.94
N ASP A 21 -4.03 11.29 10.65
CA ASP A 21 -4.27 12.19 9.52
C ASP A 21 -4.25 11.40 8.20
N LEU A 22 -5.15 11.75 7.28
CA LEU A 22 -5.19 11.15 5.95
C LEU A 22 -3.98 11.64 5.15
N TYR A 23 -3.15 10.69 4.71
CA TYR A 23 -2.04 10.97 3.79
C TYR A 23 -2.53 10.99 2.34
N LYS A 24 -3.11 9.87 1.89
CA LYS A 24 -3.68 9.76 0.54
C LYS A 24 -4.71 8.65 0.44
N ILE A 25 -5.53 8.71 -0.59
CA ILE A 25 -6.45 7.63 -0.97
C ILE A 25 -5.89 6.99 -2.24
N ILE A 26 -5.60 5.69 -2.19
CA ILE A 26 -5.17 4.91 -3.35
C ILE A 26 -6.36 4.15 -3.91
N GLN A 27 -6.57 4.21 -5.23
CA GLN A 27 -7.50 3.34 -5.91
C GLN A 27 -6.73 2.33 -6.76
N CYS A 28 -6.87 1.04 -6.45
CA CYS A 28 -6.14 -0.04 -7.09
C CYS A 28 -7.09 -1.19 -7.39
N HIS A 29 -7.19 -1.61 -8.65
CA HIS A 29 -8.04 -2.73 -9.10
C HIS A 29 -9.48 -2.68 -8.55
N GLY A 30 -10.14 -1.51 -8.61
CA GLY A 30 -11.53 -1.34 -8.15
C GLY A 30 -11.71 -1.27 -6.63
N ARG A 31 -10.62 -1.38 -5.86
CA ARG A 31 -10.62 -1.18 -4.40
C ARG A 31 -10.03 0.17 -4.04
N THR A 32 -10.44 0.68 -2.87
CA THR A 32 -9.98 1.95 -2.33
C THR A 32 -9.31 1.71 -0.99
N PHE A 33 -8.11 2.25 -0.82
CA PHE A 33 -7.32 2.16 0.40
C PHE A 33 -7.01 3.56 0.92
N GLU A 34 -7.40 3.85 2.15
CA GLU A 34 -6.98 5.06 2.84
C GLU A 34 -5.62 4.83 3.49
N ILE A 35 -4.62 5.58 3.08
CA ILE A 35 -3.31 5.61 3.72
C ILE A 35 -3.31 6.76 4.72
N ARG A 36 -3.02 6.44 5.97
CA ARG A 36 -3.01 7.40 7.08
C ARG A 36 -1.64 7.46 7.71
N TYR A 37 -1.32 8.59 8.30
CA TYR A 37 -0.11 8.78 9.08
C TYR A 37 -0.20 8.01 10.40
N GLY A 38 0.90 7.41 10.84
CA GLY A 38 0.99 6.66 12.08
C GLY A 38 2.40 6.11 12.33
N PHE A 39 2.49 5.06 13.14
CA PHE A 39 3.74 4.41 13.51
C PHE A 39 3.63 2.90 13.33
N TYR A 40 4.70 2.25 12.85
CA TYR A 40 4.72 0.79 12.68
C TYR A 40 4.86 0.04 14.00
N ASP A 41 5.45 0.67 15.01
CA ASP A 41 5.56 0.11 16.35
C ASP A 41 5.33 1.17 17.45
N GLU A 42 5.14 0.67 18.67
CA GLU A 42 4.89 1.51 19.84
C GLU A 42 6.13 2.28 20.31
N LEU A 43 7.34 1.79 20.02
CA LEU A 43 8.57 2.44 20.45
C LEU A 43 8.78 3.74 19.68
N ASP A 44 8.54 3.72 18.37
CA ASP A 44 8.55 4.90 17.52
C ASP A 44 7.49 5.90 17.99
N ARG A 45 6.26 5.46 18.30
CA ARG A 45 5.20 6.35 18.80
C ARG A 45 5.58 7.06 20.11
N LEU A 46 6.37 6.41 20.97
CA LEU A 46 6.79 6.96 22.26
C LEU A 46 8.03 7.88 22.16
N HIS A 47 8.73 7.87 21.03
CA HIS A 47 9.93 8.68 20.86
C HIS A 47 9.56 10.15 20.58
N GLU A 48 10.04 11.07 21.41
CA GLU A 48 9.67 12.49 21.38
C GLU A 48 9.91 13.17 20.02
N TYR A 49 10.85 12.67 19.24
CA TYR A 49 11.23 13.21 17.93
C TYR A 49 10.76 12.36 16.74
N ALA A 50 9.98 11.30 16.98
CA ALA A 50 9.45 10.51 15.89
C ALA A 50 8.27 11.25 15.25
N GLU A 51 8.35 11.44 13.94
CA GLU A 51 7.25 11.96 13.14
C GLU A 51 6.44 10.79 12.60
N PRO A 52 5.10 10.89 12.57
CA PRO A 52 4.29 9.83 12.02
C PRO A 52 4.53 9.72 10.51
N ILE A 53 4.62 8.49 10.02
CA ILE A 53 4.90 8.17 8.61
C ILE A 53 3.68 7.51 7.98
N GLU A 54 3.69 7.37 6.66
CA GLU A 54 2.61 6.71 5.94
C GLU A 54 2.49 5.21 6.27
N ILE A 55 1.31 4.81 6.75
CA ILE A 55 1.02 3.42 7.10
C ILE A 55 0.21 2.75 5.99
N TYR A 56 0.86 1.82 5.30
CA TYR A 56 0.22 0.99 4.28
C TYR A 56 -0.49 -0.23 4.89
N PRO A 57 -1.57 -0.74 4.25
CA PRO A 57 -2.28 -1.92 4.72
C PRO A 57 -1.37 -3.13 4.89
N ASP A 58 -1.58 -3.87 5.98
CA ASP A 58 -0.89 -5.13 6.25
C ASP A 58 -1.67 -6.31 5.67
N PHE A 59 -1.53 -6.54 4.37
CA PHE A 59 -2.07 -7.72 3.67
C PHE A 59 -1.54 -9.09 4.14
N ILE A 60 -0.51 -9.15 5.00
CA ILE A 60 -0.11 -10.42 5.63
C ILE A 60 -1.08 -10.74 6.78
N LYS A 61 -1.40 -9.73 7.61
CA LYS A 61 -2.38 -9.88 8.71
C LYS A 61 -3.82 -9.91 8.21
N GLU A 62 -4.15 -9.07 7.25
CA GLU A 62 -5.50 -8.93 6.69
C GLU A 62 -5.48 -9.07 5.15
N PRO A 63 -5.41 -10.31 4.62
CA PRO A 63 -5.30 -10.53 3.18
C PRO A 63 -6.50 -10.00 2.41
N GLN A 64 -6.25 -9.14 1.43
CA GLN A 64 -7.26 -8.63 0.51
C GLN A 64 -6.94 -9.06 -0.92
N HIS A 65 -7.99 -9.21 -1.72
CA HIS A 65 -7.90 -9.71 -3.08
C HIS A 65 -8.76 -8.85 -4.00
N THR A 66 -8.36 -8.77 -5.26
CA THR A 66 -9.18 -8.25 -6.35
C THR A 66 -10.36 -9.19 -6.61
N ASP A 67 -11.33 -8.74 -7.41
CA ASP A 67 -12.53 -9.53 -7.72
C ASP A 67 -12.21 -10.80 -8.53
N ASP A 68 -11.08 -10.83 -9.23
CA ASP A 68 -10.57 -12.03 -9.93
C ASP A 68 -9.69 -12.92 -9.04
N GLY A 69 -9.61 -12.66 -7.73
CA GLY A 69 -8.89 -13.49 -6.76
C GLY A 69 -7.39 -13.22 -6.68
N THR A 70 -6.89 -12.17 -7.31
CA THR A 70 -5.47 -11.80 -7.25
C THR A 70 -5.16 -11.03 -5.95
N PRO A 71 -4.17 -11.43 -5.14
CA PRO A 71 -3.93 -10.77 -3.85
C PRO A 71 -3.24 -9.41 -4.02
N PHE A 72 -3.63 -8.46 -3.16
CA PHE A 72 -2.90 -7.21 -3.00
C PHE A 72 -1.62 -7.41 -2.19
N THR A 73 -0.61 -6.59 -2.43
CA THR A 73 0.69 -6.62 -1.76
C THR A 73 1.24 -5.21 -1.61
N THR A 74 2.16 -5.01 -0.65
CA THR A 74 2.91 -3.76 -0.51
C THR A 74 4.43 -3.96 -0.58
N ALA A 75 5.15 -2.92 -0.98
CA ALA A 75 6.62 -2.97 -1.17
C ALA A 75 7.37 -3.14 0.16
N ILE A 76 6.73 -2.70 1.25
CA ILE A 76 7.27 -2.65 2.60
C ILE A 76 7.16 -4.04 3.27
N GLN A 77 6.28 -4.90 2.76
CA GLN A 77 6.10 -6.25 3.27
C GLN A 77 7.26 -7.17 2.88
N ALA A 78 7.48 -8.19 3.72
CA ALA A 78 8.38 -9.27 3.39
C ALA A 78 7.94 -9.97 2.09
N PRO A 79 8.89 -10.43 1.25
CA PRO A 79 8.57 -11.24 0.09
C PRO A 79 7.76 -12.49 0.45
N CYS A 80 6.88 -12.93 -0.45
CA CYS A 80 6.11 -14.16 -0.25
C CYS A 80 7.02 -15.41 -0.25
N ALA A 81 6.51 -16.54 0.25
CA ALA A 81 7.25 -17.81 0.30
C ALA A 81 7.69 -18.34 -1.07
N HIS A 82 7.03 -17.91 -2.15
CA HIS A 82 7.35 -18.29 -3.53
C HIS A 82 8.32 -17.31 -4.21
N PHE A 83 8.89 -16.36 -3.47
CA PHE A 83 9.83 -15.39 -4.02
C PHE A 83 11.13 -16.06 -4.48
N ILE A 84 11.50 -15.90 -5.75
CA ILE A 84 12.70 -16.54 -6.33
C ILE A 84 13.87 -15.57 -6.55
N GLY A 85 13.71 -14.27 -6.23
CA GLY A 85 14.79 -13.28 -6.31
C GLY A 85 15.37 -13.06 -7.71
N ARG A 86 14.65 -13.51 -8.75
CA ARG A 86 14.99 -13.31 -10.16
C ARG A 86 13.72 -13.24 -11.01
N LYS A 87 13.79 -12.52 -12.12
CA LYS A 87 12.70 -12.43 -13.08
C LYS A 87 12.53 -13.80 -13.74
N ASP A 88 11.37 -14.40 -13.55
CA ASP A 88 10.98 -15.59 -14.31
C ASP A 88 10.52 -15.22 -15.72
N GLU A 89 10.23 -16.23 -16.53
CA GLU A 89 9.72 -16.07 -17.90
C GLU A 89 8.43 -15.24 -17.95
N ASN A 90 7.67 -15.22 -16.85
CA ASN A 90 6.40 -14.50 -16.71
C ASN A 90 6.52 -13.15 -16.02
N SER A 91 7.73 -12.69 -15.67
CA SER A 91 7.98 -11.42 -14.97
C SER A 91 7.27 -11.27 -13.61
N THR A 92 7.07 -12.35 -12.87
CA THR A 92 6.26 -12.39 -11.64
C THR A 92 7.05 -12.02 -10.37
N CYS A 93 8.36 -12.28 -10.35
CA CYS A 93 9.05 -12.54 -9.07
C CYS A 93 10.34 -11.74 -8.78
N GLU A 94 10.66 -10.71 -9.56
CA GLU A 94 11.76 -9.77 -9.26
C GLU A 94 11.40 -8.32 -9.59
N ASP A 95 10.40 -8.10 -10.46
CA ASP A 95 10.00 -6.78 -10.95
C ASP A 95 8.48 -6.63 -10.92
N CYS A 96 7.88 -6.51 -9.72
CA CYS A 96 6.53 -5.93 -9.69
C CYS A 96 6.65 -4.50 -10.24
N ILE A 97 5.97 -4.22 -11.37
CA ILE A 97 6.08 -2.95 -12.14
C ILE A 97 5.89 -1.73 -11.24
N PHE A 98 5.05 -1.85 -10.21
CA PHE A 98 4.76 -0.81 -9.20
C PHE A 98 5.99 -0.42 -8.36
N TYR A 99 6.83 -1.37 -7.98
CA TYR A 99 7.99 -1.11 -7.09
C TYR A 99 9.18 -0.53 -7.83
N ARG A 100 9.39 -0.90 -9.10
CA ARG A 100 10.54 -0.45 -9.89
C ARG A 100 10.59 1.07 -10.11
N ARG A 101 9.45 1.75 -9.97
CA ARG A 101 9.36 3.21 -10.09
C ARG A 101 9.07 3.92 -8.77
N CYS A 102 8.89 3.18 -7.67
CA CYS A 102 8.40 3.69 -6.38
C CYS A 102 7.19 4.64 -6.51
N GLU A 103 6.41 4.52 -7.59
CA GLU A 103 5.27 5.39 -7.87
C GLU A 103 4.15 5.07 -6.88
N GLU A 104 3.96 3.79 -6.57
CA GLU A 104 3.10 3.33 -5.48
C GLU A 104 3.70 2.11 -4.76
N LEU A 105 3.64 2.13 -3.42
CA LEU A 105 4.06 1.00 -2.60
C LEU A 105 2.95 -0.03 -2.40
N LEU A 106 1.82 0.09 -3.10
CA LEU A 106 0.69 -0.85 -3.10
C LEU A 106 0.48 -1.37 -4.53
N GLY A 107 0.30 -2.68 -4.67
CA GLY A 107 0.04 -3.31 -5.96
C GLY A 107 -0.62 -4.68 -5.79
N ILE A 108 -0.48 -5.51 -6.82
CA ILE A 108 -0.97 -6.90 -6.84
C ILE A 108 0.17 -7.88 -7.07
N CYS A 109 0.08 -9.06 -6.48
CA CYS A 109 1.02 -10.15 -6.77
C CYS A 109 0.57 -10.87 -8.04
N THR A 110 1.48 -11.01 -9.01
CA THR A 110 1.20 -11.71 -10.26
C THR A 110 1.59 -13.19 -10.24
N CYS A 111 2.12 -13.69 -9.11
CA CYS A 111 2.46 -15.09 -8.97
C CYS A 111 1.19 -15.97 -9.00
N PRO A 112 1.11 -16.97 -9.89
CA PRO A 112 -0.07 -17.83 -10.01
C PRO A 112 -0.32 -18.63 -8.72
N GLU A 113 0.74 -19.01 -8.00
CA GLU A 113 0.66 -19.74 -6.73
C GLU A 113 -0.09 -18.98 -5.63
N ASN A 114 -0.12 -17.65 -5.71
CA ASN A 114 -0.76 -16.80 -4.71
C ASN A 114 -2.19 -16.40 -5.11
N LYS A 115 -2.64 -16.75 -6.32
CA LYS A 115 -3.99 -16.41 -6.76
C LYS A 115 -5.00 -17.29 -6.02
N LYS A 116 -6.05 -16.70 -5.45
CA LYS A 116 -7.16 -17.46 -4.89
C LYS A 116 -7.87 -18.22 -6.02
N ALA A 117 -8.12 -19.50 -5.74
CA ALA A 117 -8.94 -20.37 -6.59
C ALA A 117 -10.41 -19.94 -6.61
#